data_AF-A0A913XQJ1-F1
#
_entry.id   AF-A0A913XQJ1-F1
#
_cell.length_a   1.000
_cell.length_b   1.000
_cell.length_c   1.000
_cell.angle_alpha   90.00
_cell.angle_beta   90.00
_cell.angle_gamma   90.00
#
_symmetry.space_group_name_H-M   'P 1'
#
loop_
_entity.id
_entity.type
_entity.pdbx_description
1 polymer ?
#
loop_
_entity_poly.entity_id
_entity_poly.type
_entity_poly.pdbx_seq_one_letter_code
_entity_poly.pdbx_strand_id
1 'polypeptide(L)'
;MALVLGVGVGLFVLIFLWVLGIIGCVALSRATGGLKNAVFGIGVLLIIITVIMLLYPRNTKQEELAGNTARKVEVDTMIIPRTVLFSFSCIFAVVAFVFLLIFHWMDPIYSPAFSSRKTYSF
;
A
#
# COMPACT_ATOMS: atom_id res chain seq x y z
N MET A 1 -5.54 -24.75 -14.40
CA MET A 1 -5.93 -23.93 -13.25
C MET A 1 -5.76 -24.77 -11.99
N ALA A 2 -4.94 -24.36 -11.02
CA ALA A 2 -4.83 -25.09 -9.76
C ALA A 2 -6.10 -24.87 -8.93
N LEU A 3 -6.72 -25.96 -8.47
CA LEU A 3 -7.89 -25.93 -7.59
C LEU A 3 -7.48 -26.49 -6.23
N VAL A 4 -7.83 -25.77 -5.17
CA VAL A 4 -7.67 -26.21 -3.79
C VAL A 4 -9.08 -26.55 -3.29
N LEU A 5 -9.35 -27.82 -2.99
CA LEU A 5 -10.68 -28.29 -2.55
C LEU A 5 -11.81 -27.96 -3.54
N GLY A 6 -11.52 -27.89 -4.85
CA GLY A 6 -12.50 -27.49 -5.88
C GLY A 6 -12.74 -25.97 -5.96
N VAL A 7 -12.04 -25.17 -5.15
CA VAL A 7 -12.07 -23.71 -5.17
C VAL A 7 -10.83 -23.18 -5.90
N GLY A 8 -10.99 -22.15 -6.73
CA GLY A 8 -9.85 -21.52 -7.40
C GLY A 8 -8.88 -20.91 -6.37
N VAL A 9 -7.58 -21.11 -6.56
CA VAL A 9 -6.50 -20.65 -5.63
C VAL A 9 -6.66 -19.18 -5.21
N GLY A 10 -7.10 -18.31 -6.13
CA GLY A 10 -7.32 -16.90 -5.81
C GLY A 10 -8.38 -16.66 -4.72
N LEU A 11 -9.49 -17.40 -4.73
CA LEU A 11 -10.50 -17.28 -3.68
C LEU A 11 -10.01 -17.84 -2.35
N PHE A 12 -9.25 -18.95 -2.38
CA PHE A 12 -8.64 -19.51 -1.18
C PHE A 12 -7.68 -18.52 -0.50
N VAL A 13 -6.81 -17.87 -1.29
CA VAL A 13 -5.89 -16.84 -0.80
C VAL A 13 -6.67 -15.65 -0.24
N LEU A 14 -7.73 -15.21 -0.90
CA LEU A 14 -8.56 -14.08 -0.44
C LEU A 14 -9.22 -14.37 0.91
N ILE A 15 -9.82 -15.56 1.08
CA ILE A 15 -10.43 -15.98 2.34
C ILE A 15 -9.39 -16.00 3.44
N PHE A 16 -8.24 -16.61 3.20
CA PHE A 16 -7.16 -16.71 4.18
C PHE A 16 -6.64 -15.34 4.61
N LEU A 17 -6.45 -14.43 3.65
CA LEU A 17 -6.04 -13.04 3.90
C LEU A 17 -7.04 -12.30 4.79
N TRP A 18 -8.33 -12.41 4.51
CA TRP A 18 -9.38 -11.76 5.30
C TRP A 18 -9.48 -12.34 6.71
N VAL A 19 -9.35 -13.66 6.88
CA VAL A 19 -9.34 -14.30 8.20
C VAL A 19 -8.19 -13.75 9.05
N LEU A 20 -6.97 -13.74 8.52
CA LEU A 20 -5.81 -13.18 9.23
C LEU A 20 -5.99 -11.69 9.53
N GLY A 21 -6.53 -10.94 8.58
CA GLY A 21 -6.81 -9.53 8.73
C GLY A 21 -7.80 -9.22 9.86
N ILE A 22 -8.91 -9.96 9.92
CA ILE A 22 -9.92 -9.80 10.97
C ILE A 22 -9.34 -10.19 12.33
N ILE A 23 -8.57 -11.30 12.41
CA ILE A 23 -7.90 -11.70 13.65
C ILE A 23 -6.96 -10.58 14.12
N GLY A 24 -6.19 -9.99 13.20
CA GLY A 24 -5.36 -8.82 13.47
C GLY A 24 -6.17 -7.64 14.01
N CYS A 25 -7.27 -7.27 13.35
CA CYS A 25 -8.16 -6.21 13.81
C CYS A 25 -8.69 -6.45 15.24
N VAL A 26 -9.12 -7.68 15.55
CA VAL A 26 -9.60 -8.04 16.90
C VAL A 26 -8.48 -7.93 17.93
N ALA A 27 -7.27 -8.41 17.61
CA ALA A 27 -6.12 -8.34 18.49
C ALA A 27 -5.71 -6.88 18.79
N LEU A 28 -5.62 -6.04 17.75
CA LEU A 28 -5.25 -4.63 17.91
C LEU A 28 -6.36 -3.77 18.53
N SER A 29 -7.63 -4.15 18.39
CA SER A 29 -8.74 -3.46 19.06
C SER A 29 -8.64 -3.56 20.59
N ARG A 30 -7.93 -4.57 21.10
CA ARG A 30 -7.69 -4.75 22.54
C ARG A 30 -6.42 -4.03 23.03
N ALA A 31 -5.63 -3.43 22.14
CA ALA A 31 -4.41 -2.74 22.52
C ALA A 31 -4.69 -1.32 23.05
N THR A 32 -3.94 -0.92 24.07
CA THR A 32 -4.03 0.42 24.68
C THR A 32 -3.08 1.39 23.98
N GLY A 33 -3.53 2.62 23.70
CA GLY A 33 -2.71 3.68 23.09
C GLY A 33 -2.92 3.82 21.57
N GLY A 34 -1.95 4.43 20.87
CA GLY A 34 -2.03 4.74 19.44
C GLY A 34 -2.17 3.50 18.53
N LEU A 35 -1.84 2.32 19.04
CA LEU A 35 -1.96 1.05 18.31
C LEU A 35 -3.42 0.66 18.02
N LYS A 36 -4.39 1.21 18.76
CA LYS A 36 -5.83 1.03 18.49
C LYS A 36 -6.25 1.62 17.14
N ASN A 37 -5.59 2.70 16.69
CA ASN A 37 -5.88 3.33 15.41
C ASN A 37 -5.37 2.52 14.20
N ALA A 38 -4.45 1.56 14.43
CA ALA A 38 -3.92 0.72 13.37
C ALA A 38 -4.98 -0.25 12.79
N VAL A 39 -6.08 -0.50 13.51
CA VAL A 39 -7.23 -1.28 13.01
C VAL A 39 -7.80 -0.67 11.73
N PHE A 40 -7.91 0.65 11.68
CA PHE A 40 -8.37 1.35 10.47
C PHE A 40 -7.39 1.15 9.31
N GLY A 41 -6.08 1.24 9.58
CA GLY A 41 -5.04 0.99 8.59
C GLY A 41 -5.06 -0.43 8.02
N ILE A 42 -5.25 -1.44 8.88
CA ILE A 42 -5.36 -2.84 8.47
C ILE A 42 -6.60 -3.05 7.58
N GLY A 43 -7.75 -2.47 7.95
CA GLY A 43 -8.97 -2.55 7.15
C GLY A 43 -8.80 -1.94 5.76
N VAL A 44 -8.22 -0.75 5.68
CA VAL A 44 -7.91 -0.09 4.39
C VAL A 44 -6.97 -0.94 3.54
N LEU A 45 -5.92 -1.50 4.14
CA LEU A 45 -4.95 -2.35 3.46
C LEU A 45 -5.58 -3.63 2.88
N LEU A 46 -6.46 -4.30 3.62
CA LEU A 46 -7.19 -5.48 3.12
C LEU A 46 -8.09 -5.15 1.92
N ILE A 47 -8.76 -4.01 1.96
CA ILE A 47 -9.60 -3.55 0.84
C ILE A 47 -8.74 -3.25 -0.38
N ILE A 48 -7.62 -2.55 -0.22
CA ILE A 48 -6.69 -2.26 -1.32
C ILE A 48 -6.18 -3.55 -1.96
N ILE A 49 -5.73 -4.53 -1.15
CA ILE A 49 -5.26 -5.82 -1.67
C ILE A 49 -6.39 -6.55 -2.42
N THR A 50 -7.61 -6.51 -1.91
CA THR A 50 -8.77 -7.13 -2.55
C THR A 50 -9.06 -6.48 -3.92
N VAL A 51 -9.03 -5.14 -3.98
CA VAL A 51 -9.19 -4.39 -5.23
C VAL A 51 -8.09 -4.73 -6.23
N ILE A 52 -6.83 -4.81 -5.79
CA ILE A 52 -5.70 -5.20 -6.65
C ILE A 52 -5.91 -6.61 -7.20
N MET A 53 -6.26 -7.58 -6.36
CA MET A 53 -6.55 -8.95 -6.83
C MET A 53 -7.69 -8.99 -7.85
N LEU A 54 -8.70 -8.15 -7.69
CA LEU A 54 -9.88 -8.11 -8.54
C LEU A 54 -9.58 -7.45 -9.89
N LEU A 55 -8.77 -6.39 -9.88
CA LEU A 55 -8.33 -5.68 -11.09
C LEU A 55 -7.16 -6.36 -11.81
N TYR A 56 -6.48 -7.29 -11.14
CA TYR A 56 -5.36 -8.02 -11.74
C TYR A 56 -5.87 -8.87 -12.91
N PRO A 57 -5.34 -8.66 -14.13
CA PRO A 57 -5.82 -9.37 -15.31
C PRO A 57 -5.61 -10.88 -15.14
N ARG A 58 -6.73 -11.62 -15.09
CA ARG A 58 -6.74 -13.06 -14.77
C ARG A 58 -6.29 -13.92 -15.95
N ASN A 59 -6.52 -13.43 -17.17
CA ASN A 59 -5.99 -13.97 -18.41
C ASN A 59 -5.33 -12.81 -19.16
N THR A 60 -4.19 -13.07 -19.81
CA THR A 60 -3.63 -12.08 -20.73
C THR A 60 -4.52 -12.02 -21.97
N LYS A 61 -4.71 -10.84 -22.59
CA LYS A 61 -5.43 -10.73 -23.88
C LYS A 61 -4.86 -11.67 -24.95
N GLN A 62 -3.61 -12.09 -24.80
CA GLN A 62 -2.95 -13.07 -25.66
C GLN A 62 -3.50 -14.48 -25.46
N GLU A 63 -3.85 -14.93 -24.25
CA GLU A 63 -4.48 -16.26 -24.04
C GLU A 63 -5.94 -16.31 -24.48
N GLU A 64 -6.67 -15.20 -24.38
CA GLU A 64 -8.09 -15.13 -24.75
C GLU A 64 -8.30 -14.96 -26.27
N LEU A 65 -7.38 -14.25 -26.94
CA LEU A 65 -7.43 -14.01 -28.39
C LEU A 65 -6.68 -15.09 -29.21
N ALA A 66 -5.69 -15.76 -28.62
CA ALA A 66 -4.96 -16.85 -29.26
C ALA A 66 -5.64 -18.20 -29.01
N GLY A 67 -6.70 -18.50 -29.75
CA GLY A 67 -7.10 -19.90 -29.93
C GLY A 67 -5.93 -20.72 -30.49
N ASN A 68 -5.23 -21.44 -29.62
CA ASN A 68 -4.17 -22.46 -29.83
C ASN A 68 -3.09 -22.25 -30.93
N THR A 69 -3.04 -21.12 -31.63
CA THR A 69 -2.28 -20.95 -32.90
C THR A 69 -1.52 -19.64 -33.05
N ALA A 70 -1.62 -18.70 -32.10
CA ALA A 70 -0.87 -17.45 -32.21
C ALA A 70 0.59 -17.65 -31.80
N ARG A 71 1.50 -17.21 -32.68
CA ARG A 71 2.95 -17.09 -32.43
C ARG A 71 3.17 -16.39 -31.09
N LYS A 72 3.76 -17.09 -30.12
CA LYS A 72 4.16 -16.53 -28.83
C LYS A 72 5.20 -15.44 -29.10
N VAL A 73 4.76 -14.18 -29.11
CA VAL A 73 5.67 -13.04 -29.08
C VAL A 73 6.30 -13.05 -27.71
N GLU A 74 7.61 -13.23 -27.66
CA GLU A 74 8.36 -13.21 -26.41
C GLU A 74 8.30 -11.78 -25.87
N VAL A 75 7.44 -11.57 -24.87
CA VAL A 75 7.28 -10.31 -24.17
C VAL A 75 7.86 -10.45 -22.78
N ASP A 76 8.58 -9.43 -22.33
CA ASP A 76 9.08 -9.37 -20.96
C ASP A 76 7.89 -9.29 -20.00
N THR A 77 7.63 -10.39 -19.28
CA THR A 77 6.53 -10.50 -18.34
C THR A 77 6.74 -9.65 -17.08
N MET A 78 7.97 -9.21 -16.80
CA MET A 78 8.33 -8.41 -15.63
C MET A 78 8.28 -6.89 -15.87
N ILE A 79 7.99 -6.43 -17.10
CA ILE A 79 7.98 -5.00 -17.41
C ILE A 79 6.91 -4.22 -16.63
N ILE A 80 5.72 -4.81 -16.47
CA ILE A 80 4.59 -4.20 -15.75
C ILE A 80 4.92 -4.05 -14.25
N PRO A 81 5.32 -5.11 -13.51
CA PRO A 81 5.63 -4.94 -12.10
C PRO A 81 6.84 -4.02 -11.86
N ARG A 82 7.87 -4.02 -12.74
CA ARG A 82 9.02 -3.09 -12.60
C ARG A 82 8.62 -1.63 -12.76
N THR A 83 7.81 -1.32 -13.76
CA THR A 83 7.40 0.07 -14.02
C THR A 83 6.50 0.61 -12.91
N VAL A 84 5.59 -0.23 -12.38
CA VAL A 84 4.78 0.11 -11.21
C VAL A 84 5.64 0.38 -9.98
N LEU A 85 6.58 -0.52 -9.67
CA LEU A 85 7.50 -0.34 -8.54
C LEU A 85 8.32 0.95 -8.68
N PHE A 86 8.88 1.20 -9.88
CA PHE A 86 9.65 2.40 -10.14
C PHE A 86 8.82 3.68 -9.97
N SER A 87 7.60 3.70 -10.49
CA SER A 87 6.67 4.83 -10.33
C SER A 87 6.36 5.11 -8.86
N PHE A 88 6.04 4.07 -8.08
CA PHE A 88 5.81 4.19 -6.64
C PHE A 88 7.06 4.71 -5.92
N SER A 89 8.24 4.16 -6.20
CA SER A 89 9.50 4.61 -5.61
C SER A 89 9.77 6.09 -5.91
N CYS A 90 9.50 6.55 -7.13
CA CYS A 90 9.61 7.97 -7.49
C CYS A 90 8.68 8.86 -6.66
N ILE A 91 7.40 8.47 -6.54
CA ILE A 91 6.41 9.25 -5.76
C ILE A 91 6.83 9.32 -4.29
N PHE A 92 7.18 8.19 -3.69
CA PHE A 92 7.63 8.15 -2.29
C PHE A 92 8.93 8.94 -2.07
N ALA A 93 9.85 8.92 -3.03
CA ALA A 93 11.07 9.73 -2.97
C ALA A 93 10.74 11.23 -2.95
N VAL A 94 9.80 11.70 -3.79
CA VAL A 94 9.36 13.10 -3.79
C VAL A 94 8.69 13.48 -2.47
N VAL A 95 7.79 12.64 -1.96
CA VAL A 95 7.12 12.89 -0.68
C VAL A 95 8.13 12.95 0.47
N ALA A 96 9.08 12.01 0.52
CA ALA A 96 10.14 12.00 1.52
C ALA A 96 11.04 13.24 1.43
N PHE A 97 11.36 13.68 0.21
CA PHE A 97 12.14 14.90 -0.02
C PHE A 97 11.43 16.14 0.51
N VAL A 98 10.12 16.29 0.26
CA VAL A 98 9.32 17.41 0.79
C VAL A 98 9.32 17.40 2.32
N PHE A 99 9.15 16.22 2.95
CA PHE A 99 9.19 16.12 4.41
C PHE A 99 10.55 16.47 5.00
N LEU A 100 11.65 16.02 4.38
CA LEU A 100 13.00 16.41 4.78
C LEU A 100 13.21 17.92 4.70
N LEU A 101 12.74 18.53 3.60
CA LEU A 101 12.89 19.96 3.37
C LEU A 101 12.18 20.77 4.46
N ILE A 102 10.93 20.41 4.78
CA ILE A 102 10.11 21.14 5.76
C ILE A 102 10.59 20.89 7.19
N PHE A 103 10.86 19.64 7.57
CA PHE A 103 11.06 19.27 8.97
C PHE A 103 12.51 19.20 9.42
N HIS A 104 13.47 19.14 8.49
CA HIS A 104 14.88 18.95 8.84
C HIS A 104 15.79 20.01 8.25
N TRP A 105 15.49 20.54 7.06
CA TRP A 105 16.32 21.58 6.44
C TRP A 105 15.81 22.99 6.72
N MET A 106 14.50 23.20 6.81
CA MET A 106 13.91 24.48 7.20
C MET A 106 13.71 24.55 8.71
N ASP A 107 14.80 24.53 9.48
CA ASP A 107 14.71 24.92 10.88
C ASP A 107 14.42 26.44 10.97
N PRO A 108 13.32 26.84 11.63
CA PRO A 108 12.98 28.25 11.75
C PRO A 108 14.02 28.98 12.59
N ILE A 109 14.73 29.93 11.98
CA ILE A 109 15.63 30.84 12.68
C ILE A 109 14.78 31.86 13.45
N TYR A 110 14.41 31.53 14.68
CA TYR A 110 13.71 32.46 15.56
C TYR A 110 14.68 33.52 16.07
N SER A 111 14.32 34.80 15.89
CA SER A 111 15.05 35.87 16.57
C SER A 111 14.79 35.80 18.09
N PRO A 112 15.80 36.09 18.95
CA PRO A 112 15.63 36.08 20.40
C PRO A 112 14.50 36.99 20.90
N ALA A 113 14.14 38.02 20.12
CA ALA A 113 13.10 39.00 20.44
C ALA A 113 11.67 38.39 20.49
N PHE A 114 11.41 37.29 19.77
CA PHE A 114 10.09 36.63 19.78
C PHE A 114 9.97 35.49 20.81
N SER A 115 11.09 34.99 21.35
CA SER A 115 11.10 33.95 22.39
C SER A 115 10.84 34.50 23.79
N SER A 116 11.23 35.76 24.05
CA SER A 116 10.97 36.42 25.33
C SER A 116 9.56 36.98 25.38
N ARG A 117 8.60 36.15 25.77
CA ARG A 117 7.25 36.60 26.15
C ARG A 117 7.40 37.44 27.42
N LYS A 118 7.44 38.78 27.32
CA LYS A 118 7.46 39.67 28.48
C LYS A 118 6.13 39.53 29.23
N THR A 119 6.16 38.85 30.36
CA THR A 119 5.04 38.78 31.30
C THR A 119 4.96 40.14 32.01
N TYR A 120 4.03 40.99 31.61
CA TYR A 120 3.72 42.21 32.34
C TYR A 120 2.74 41.84 33.47
N SER A 121 3.20 41.95 34.72
CA SER A 121 2.31 42.01 35.88
C SER A 121 1.83 43.45 36.00
N PHE A 122 0.52 43.65 35.92
CA PHE A 122 -0.13 44.90 36.32
C PHE A 122 -0.34 44.91 37.83
#